data_AF-A0A1H2WE02-F1
#
_entry.id   AF-A0A1H2WE02-F1
#
_cell.length_a   1.000
_cell.length_b   1.000
_cell.length_c   1.000
_cell.angle_alpha   90.00
_cell.angle_beta   90.00
_cell.angle_gamma   90.00
#
_symmetry.space_group_name_H-M   'P 1'
#
loop_
_entity.id
_entity.type
_entity.pdbx_description
1 polymer ?
#
loop_
_entity_poly.entity_id
_entity_poly.type
_entity_poly.pdbx_seq_one_letter_code
_entity_poly.pdbx_strand_id
1 'polypeptide(L)'
;MEKVFRSRGIRLLRNQDGTIKEQQKIYYEPEGCRIDNQQLRVWMDEDVLSLFEYSTVGDAIDTFNFHVRLENYQYSKIYLGMDEQSMAFLDVIPSIFDESFKNYTVGYKIENGRISRSAYYYYPTIWKGTRYGIQGIDDRAKIQDEISRFANFVADDEQIIDEIEDFGSIVYKLKGISVHFRENLNGYKLYGRCNVLELKNLLADRMNVNLDNYKYGDVVLVAQRIQFGRVTGYNLYFLE
;
A
#
# COMPACT_ATOMS: atom_id res chain seq x y z
N MET A 1 19.16 -12.91 17.70
CA MET A 1 18.42 -13.54 16.57
C MET A 1 18.55 -12.59 15.41
N GLU A 2 19.07 -13.04 14.27
CA GLU A 2 19.28 -12.21 13.09
C GLU A 2 17.92 -11.93 12.42
N LYS A 3 17.72 -10.70 11.91
CA LYS A 3 16.47 -10.34 11.23
C LYS A 3 16.48 -10.94 9.84
N VAL A 4 15.48 -11.74 9.48
CA VAL A 4 15.38 -12.30 8.13
C VAL A 4 14.80 -11.24 7.18
N PHE A 5 15.64 -10.78 6.24
CA PHE A 5 15.26 -9.78 5.24
C PHE A 5 14.20 -10.32 4.29
N ARG A 6 13.23 -9.48 3.94
CA ARG A 6 12.12 -9.82 3.03
C ARG A 6 12.08 -8.92 1.81
N SER A 7 12.16 -7.61 2.00
CA SER A 7 12.21 -6.63 0.91
C SER A 7 12.72 -5.27 1.37
N ARG A 8 13.06 -4.42 0.41
CA ARG A 8 13.43 -3.01 0.63
C ARG A 8 12.47 -2.11 -0.12
N GLY A 9 11.98 -1.07 0.54
CA GLY A 9 11.18 -0.02 -0.07
C GLY A 9 11.93 1.31 -0.08
N ILE A 10 12.11 1.90 -1.26
CA ILE A 10 12.66 3.25 -1.43
C ILE A 10 11.52 4.20 -1.76
N ARG A 11 11.34 5.22 -0.91
CA ARG A 11 10.30 6.24 -1.07
C ARG A 11 10.93 7.47 -1.70
N LEU A 12 10.47 7.82 -2.89
CA LEU A 12 10.77 9.08 -3.56
C LEU A 12 9.63 10.04 -3.22
N LEU A 13 9.91 11.09 -2.44
CA LEU A 13 8.89 12.03 -1.95
C LEU A 13 9.14 13.42 -2.53
N ARG A 14 8.12 14.03 -3.12
CA ARG A 14 8.19 15.41 -3.62
C ARG A 14 8.06 16.38 -2.44
N ASN A 15 9.06 17.24 -2.26
CA ASN A 15 9.02 18.34 -1.30
C ASN A 15 8.21 19.52 -1.88
N GLN A 16 7.86 20.49 -1.02
CA GLN A 16 7.12 21.69 -1.43
C GLN A 16 7.89 22.56 -2.43
N ASP A 17 9.23 22.52 -2.40
CA ASP A 17 10.12 23.22 -3.32
C ASP A 17 10.38 22.46 -4.64
N GLY A 18 9.72 21.32 -4.83
CA GLY A 18 9.88 20.46 -6.01
C GLY A 18 11.07 19.49 -5.93
N THR A 19 11.92 19.57 -4.90
CA THR A 19 13.03 18.62 -4.73
C THR A 19 12.53 17.24 -4.32
N ILE A 20 13.30 16.19 -4.65
CA ILE A 20 12.95 14.81 -4.28
C ILE A 20 13.76 14.37 -3.07
N LYS A 21 13.06 13.95 -2.01
CA LYS A 21 13.63 13.31 -0.84
C LYS A 21 13.52 11.79 -0.97
N GLU A 22 14.64 11.10 -0.81
CA GLU A 22 14.67 9.65 -0.69
C GLU A 22 14.53 9.23 0.78
N GLN A 23 13.68 8.22 1.05
CA GLN A 23 13.60 7.57 2.36
C GLN A 23 13.53 6.05 2.19
N GLN A 24 14.46 5.36 2.84
CA GLN A 24 14.48 3.90 2.88
C GLN A 24 13.62 3.34 4.00
N LYS A 25 12.94 2.23 3.70
CA LYS A 25 12.23 1.37 4.65
C LYS A 25 12.58 -0.09 4.35
N ILE A 26 12.92 -0.87 5.37
CA ILE A 26 13.29 -2.28 5.22
C ILE A 26 12.18 -3.14 5.81
N TYR A 27 11.86 -4.26 5.15
CA TYR A 27 10.83 -5.20 5.57
C TYR A 27 11.49 -6.54 5.93
N TYR A 28 11.02 -7.14 7.02
CA TYR A 28 11.56 -8.37 7.59
C TYR A 28 10.44 -9.37 7.87
N GLU A 29 10.78 -10.65 7.86
CA GLU A 29 9.92 -11.71 8.37
C GLU A 29 9.66 -11.51 9.88
N PRO A 30 8.51 -11.98 10.40
CA PRO A 30 8.06 -11.68 11.77
C PRO A 30 8.84 -12.39 12.89
N GLU A 31 9.81 -13.22 12.55
CA GLU A 31 10.55 -14.04 13.52
C GLU A 31 11.23 -13.18 14.60
N GLY A 32 10.93 -13.48 15.86
CA GLY A 32 11.52 -12.81 17.03
C GLY A 32 11.03 -11.37 17.28
N CYS A 33 10.07 -10.85 16.51
CA CYS A 33 9.51 -9.53 16.76
C CYS A 33 8.44 -9.57 17.87
N ARG A 34 8.43 -8.55 18.73
CA ARG A 34 7.42 -8.40 19.80
C ARG A 34 6.42 -7.32 19.41
N ILE A 35 5.15 -7.70 19.31
CA ILE A 35 4.04 -6.74 19.20
C ILE A 35 3.64 -6.30 20.60
N ASP A 36 3.96 -5.06 20.95
CA ASP A 36 3.54 -4.44 22.20
C ASP A 36 2.16 -3.78 22.06
N ASN A 37 1.12 -4.58 21.82
CA ASN A 37 -0.27 -4.14 21.81
C ASN A 37 -1.17 -5.32 22.16
N GLN A 38 -1.96 -5.20 23.23
CA GLN A 38 -2.77 -6.32 23.72
C GLN A 38 -3.92 -6.66 22.75
N GLN A 39 -4.55 -5.67 22.15
CA GLN A 39 -5.68 -5.87 21.23
C GLN A 39 -5.27 -6.64 19.98
N LEU A 40 -4.13 -6.30 19.37
CA LEU A 40 -3.61 -7.03 18.22
C LEU A 40 -3.27 -8.48 18.56
N ARG A 41 -2.72 -8.75 19.76
CA ARG A 41 -2.48 -10.12 20.21
C ARG A 41 -3.78 -10.93 20.32
N VAL A 42 -4.84 -10.34 20.90
CA VAL A 42 -6.17 -10.98 20.96
C VAL A 42 -6.69 -11.27 19.54
N TRP A 43 -6.61 -10.31 18.61
CA TRP A 43 -7.06 -10.54 17.23
C TRP A 43 -6.25 -11.60 16.49
N MET A 44 -4.97 -11.79 16.85
CA MET A 44 -4.18 -12.90 16.32
C MET A 44 -4.61 -14.24 16.91
N ASP A 45 -4.86 -14.31 18.22
CA ASP A 45 -5.34 -15.51 18.90
C ASP A 45 -6.74 -15.94 18.43
N GLU A 46 -7.58 -14.97 18.03
CA GLU A 46 -8.92 -15.18 17.46
C GLU A 46 -8.92 -15.47 15.94
N ASP A 47 -7.74 -15.63 15.32
CA ASP A 47 -7.55 -15.80 13.87
C ASP A 47 -8.33 -14.74 13.04
N VAL A 48 -8.26 -13.49 13.49
CA VAL A 48 -8.69 -12.31 12.71
C VAL A 48 -7.53 -11.79 11.87
N LEU A 49 -6.33 -11.81 12.45
CA LEU A 49 -5.09 -11.32 11.84
C LEU A 49 -3.97 -12.36 11.90
N SER A 50 -3.17 -12.43 10.84
CA SER A 50 -1.91 -13.17 10.83
C SER A 50 -0.77 -12.22 10.48
N LEU A 51 0.16 -11.99 11.40
CA LEU A 51 1.37 -11.20 11.13
C LEU A 51 2.19 -11.88 10.04
N PHE A 52 2.57 -11.15 8.99
CA PHE A 52 3.40 -11.70 7.91
C PHE A 52 4.68 -10.90 7.65
N GLU A 53 4.76 -9.66 8.09
CA GLU A 53 6.00 -8.89 8.05
C GLU A 53 5.94 -7.71 9.04
N TYR A 54 7.11 -7.21 9.40
CA TYR A 54 7.23 -5.87 9.97
C TYR A 54 8.28 -5.09 9.19
N SER A 55 8.36 -3.79 9.47
CA SER A 55 9.22 -2.91 8.72
C SER A 55 9.88 -1.87 9.61
N THR A 56 11.08 -1.44 9.23
CA THR A 56 11.87 -0.47 9.99
C THR A 56 12.27 0.73 9.14
N VAL A 57 12.43 1.87 9.81
CA VAL A 57 13.09 3.06 9.28
C VAL A 57 14.28 3.33 10.19
N GLY A 58 15.49 3.11 9.68
CA GLY A 58 16.66 2.92 10.54
C GLY A 58 16.44 1.69 11.44
N ASP A 59 16.69 1.87 12.73
CA ASP A 59 16.58 0.79 13.73
C ASP A 59 15.19 0.69 14.37
N ALA A 60 14.32 1.69 14.17
CA ALA A 60 13.00 1.72 14.77
C ALA A 60 11.97 0.95 13.91
N ILE A 61 11.14 0.14 14.56
CA ILE A 61 9.98 -0.47 13.91
C ILE A 61 8.99 0.64 13.53
N ASP A 62 8.64 0.71 12.25
CA ASP A 62 7.70 1.68 11.68
C ASP A 62 6.29 1.09 11.57
N THR A 63 6.17 -0.17 11.14
CA THR A 63 4.85 -0.78 10.89
C THR A 63 4.90 -2.30 10.99
N PHE A 64 3.86 -2.89 11.58
CA PHE A 64 3.55 -4.31 11.51
C PHE A 64 2.44 -4.53 10.48
N ASN A 65 2.61 -5.47 9.55
CA ASN A 65 1.63 -5.77 8.52
C ASN A 65 1.06 -7.19 8.71
N PHE A 66 -0.26 -7.27 8.61
CA PHE A 66 -1.04 -8.47 8.90
C PHE A 66 -1.89 -8.85 7.69
N HIS A 67 -2.00 -10.14 7.41
CA HIS A 67 -3.06 -10.66 6.57
C HIS A 67 -4.35 -10.69 7.38
N VAL A 68 -5.43 -10.25 6.77
CA VAL A 68 -6.78 -10.31 7.34
C VAL A 68 -7.41 -11.63 6.93
N ARG A 69 -7.98 -12.36 7.90
CA ARG A 69 -8.73 -13.61 7.65
C ARG A 69 -10.13 -13.29 7.17
N LEU A 70 -10.27 -13.09 5.87
CA LEU A 70 -11.54 -12.69 5.24
C LEU A 70 -12.65 -13.74 5.37
N GLU A 71 -12.32 -15.01 5.67
CA GLU A 71 -13.26 -16.09 5.97
C GLU A 71 -13.93 -15.93 7.34
N ASN A 72 -13.26 -15.22 8.25
CA ASN A 72 -13.72 -15.02 9.59
C ASN A 72 -14.77 -13.90 9.60
N TYR A 73 -16.02 -14.22 9.92
CA TYR A 73 -17.12 -13.24 9.97
C TYR A 73 -16.86 -12.05 10.91
N GLN A 74 -15.88 -12.18 11.82
CA GLN A 74 -15.46 -11.13 12.74
C GLN A 74 -14.32 -10.24 12.19
N TYR A 75 -13.90 -10.38 10.93
CA TYR A 75 -12.79 -9.59 10.40
C TYR A 75 -13.04 -8.08 10.46
N SER A 76 -14.30 -7.64 10.50
CA SER A 76 -14.68 -6.25 10.71
C SER A 76 -14.15 -5.65 12.02
N LYS A 77 -13.72 -6.48 12.98
CA LYS A 77 -13.02 -6.06 14.20
C LYS A 77 -11.81 -5.16 13.92
N ILE A 78 -11.14 -5.31 12.77
CA ILE A 78 -9.97 -4.50 12.40
C ILE A 78 -10.26 -3.00 12.28
N TYR A 79 -11.54 -2.64 12.17
CA TYR A 79 -12.02 -1.25 12.08
C TYR A 79 -12.53 -0.68 13.40
N LEU A 80 -12.50 -1.45 14.49
CA LEU A 80 -12.99 -0.99 15.79
C LEU A 80 -12.25 0.27 16.26
N GLY A 81 -13.02 1.28 16.65
CA GLY A 81 -12.51 2.57 17.12
C GLY A 81 -12.25 3.60 16.02
N MET A 82 -12.55 3.28 14.76
CA MET A 82 -12.62 4.28 13.69
C MET A 82 -13.87 5.15 13.83
N ASP A 83 -13.75 6.42 13.43
CA ASP A 83 -14.89 7.33 13.34
C ASP A 83 -15.81 6.98 12.15
N GLU A 84 -17.07 7.43 12.22
CA GLU A 84 -18.10 7.14 11.22
C GLU A 84 -17.72 7.61 9.81
N GLN A 85 -17.00 8.74 9.71
CA GLN A 85 -16.59 9.28 8.41
C GLN A 85 -15.53 8.38 7.76
N SER A 86 -14.54 7.93 8.52
CA SER A 86 -13.52 7.00 8.03
C SER A 86 -14.13 5.63 7.67
N MET A 87 -15.12 5.16 8.43
CA MET A 87 -15.85 3.92 8.13
C MET A 87 -16.63 4.03 6.82
N ALA A 88 -17.48 5.05 6.68
CA ALA A 88 -18.24 5.30 5.47
C ALA A 88 -17.32 5.42 4.24
N PHE A 89 -16.14 6.00 4.42
CA PHE A 89 -15.15 6.09 3.36
C PHE A 89 -14.60 4.72 2.92
N LEU A 90 -14.27 3.84 3.87
CA LEU A 90 -13.79 2.49 3.55
C LEU A 90 -14.85 1.63 2.85
N ASP A 91 -16.13 1.85 3.16
CA ASP A 91 -17.25 1.11 2.57
C ASP A 91 -17.45 1.43 1.08
N VAL A 92 -16.97 2.58 0.60
CA VAL A 92 -17.05 2.98 -0.82
C VAL A 92 -15.93 2.36 -1.65
N ILE A 93 -14.83 1.89 -1.04
CA ILE A 93 -13.69 1.37 -1.81
C ILE A 93 -14.06 0.25 -2.80
N PRO A 94 -14.86 -0.77 -2.44
CA PRO A 94 -15.26 -1.81 -3.38
C PRO A 94 -16.10 -1.31 -4.57
N SER A 95 -16.84 -0.21 -4.44
CA SER A 95 -17.68 0.32 -5.53
C SER A 95 -16.90 1.16 -6.54
N ILE A 96 -15.74 1.70 -6.15
CA ILE A 96 -14.80 2.36 -7.07
C ILE A 96 -14.23 1.34 -8.04
N PHE A 97 -13.91 0.15 -7.53
CA PHE A 97 -13.37 -0.96 -8.29
C PHE A 97 -14.45 -2.02 -8.57
N ASP A 98 -14.31 -3.24 -8.06
CA ASP A 98 -15.34 -4.24 -8.05
C ASP A 98 -15.29 -5.08 -6.77
N GLU A 99 -16.24 -6.01 -6.62
CA GLU A 99 -16.34 -6.90 -5.45
C GLU A 99 -15.14 -7.83 -5.25
N SER A 100 -14.23 -7.93 -6.23
CA SER A 100 -12.99 -8.70 -6.07
C SER A 100 -12.01 -8.00 -5.12
N PHE A 101 -12.10 -6.68 -4.98
CA PHE A 101 -11.24 -5.89 -4.10
C PHE A 101 -11.65 -6.03 -2.64
N LYS A 102 -10.86 -6.79 -1.88
CA LYS A 102 -11.08 -7.00 -0.43
C LYS A 102 -9.92 -6.49 0.39
N ASN A 103 -10.21 -6.02 1.61
CA ASN A 103 -9.21 -5.59 2.58
C ASN A 103 -8.45 -6.79 3.16
N TYR A 104 -7.53 -7.33 2.38
CA TYR A 104 -6.79 -8.54 2.70
C TYR A 104 -5.56 -8.26 3.58
N THR A 105 -5.16 -7.00 3.75
CA THR A 105 -4.01 -6.65 4.59
C THR A 105 -4.24 -5.36 5.33
N VAL A 106 -3.77 -5.31 6.57
CA VAL A 106 -3.75 -4.11 7.40
C VAL A 106 -2.35 -3.88 7.94
N GLY A 107 -1.91 -2.62 7.94
CA GLY A 107 -0.65 -2.18 8.51
C GLY A 107 -0.91 -1.27 9.71
N TYR A 108 -0.33 -1.61 10.86
CA TYR A 108 -0.46 -0.82 12.09
C TYR A 108 0.88 -0.25 12.53
N LYS A 109 0.88 1.05 12.82
CA LYS A 109 1.95 1.71 13.57
C LYS A 109 1.59 1.70 15.04
N ILE A 110 2.52 1.25 15.88
CA ILE A 110 2.32 1.13 17.33
C ILE A 110 3.25 2.09 18.04
N GLU A 111 2.68 2.95 18.87
CA GLU A 111 3.41 3.92 19.70
C GLU A 111 2.86 3.82 21.13
N ASN A 112 3.74 3.63 22.12
CA ASN A 112 3.38 3.52 23.53
C ASN A 112 2.24 2.52 23.82
N GLY A 113 2.30 1.34 23.19
CA GLY A 113 1.30 0.30 23.39
C GLY A 113 0.01 0.45 22.57
N ARG A 114 -0.15 1.54 21.81
CA ARG A 114 -1.40 1.89 21.10
C ARG A 114 -1.20 1.97 19.60
N ILE A 115 -2.24 1.63 18.84
CA ILE A 115 -2.28 1.86 17.40
C ILE A 115 -2.36 3.37 17.18
N SER A 116 -1.31 3.97 16.61
CA SER A 116 -1.28 5.41 16.31
C SER A 116 -1.63 5.72 14.86
N ARG A 117 -1.43 4.75 13.95
CA ARG A 117 -1.84 4.84 12.55
C ARG A 117 -2.20 3.48 11.99
N SER A 118 -3.15 3.49 11.05
CA SER A 118 -3.61 2.31 10.31
C SER A 118 -3.53 2.58 8.81
N ALA A 119 -3.16 1.55 8.05
CA ALA A 119 -3.25 1.51 6.61
C ALA A 119 -4.01 0.24 6.20
N TYR A 120 -5.01 0.38 5.35
CA TYR A 120 -5.90 -0.69 4.91
C TYR A 120 -5.65 -0.98 3.44
N TYR A 121 -5.37 -2.22 3.09
CA TYR A 121 -4.89 -2.60 1.78
C TYR A 121 -5.91 -3.47 1.07
N TYR A 122 -6.44 -2.94 -0.04
CA TYR A 122 -7.45 -3.59 -0.86
C TYR A 122 -6.78 -4.15 -2.11
N TYR A 123 -6.98 -5.44 -2.34
CA TYR A 123 -6.40 -6.11 -3.51
C TYR A 123 -7.48 -6.95 -4.21
N PRO A 124 -7.37 -7.19 -5.53
CA PRO A 124 -8.14 -8.22 -6.21
C PRO A 124 -7.82 -9.57 -5.57
N THR A 125 -8.82 -10.16 -4.93
CA THR A 125 -8.70 -11.40 -4.16
C THR A 125 -9.36 -12.57 -4.88
N ILE A 126 -8.78 -13.75 -4.70
CA ILE A 126 -9.29 -15.03 -5.22
C ILE A 126 -9.26 -16.08 -4.13
N TRP A 127 -10.25 -16.97 -4.13
CA TRP A 127 -10.26 -18.14 -3.26
C TRP A 127 -9.19 -19.16 -3.70
N LYS A 128 -8.25 -19.49 -2.82
CA LYS A 128 -7.15 -20.43 -3.06
C LYS A 128 -7.23 -21.60 -2.07
N GLY A 129 -8.01 -22.60 -2.44
CA GLY A 129 -8.19 -23.82 -1.64
C GLY A 129 -8.97 -23.55 -0.37
N THR A 130 -8.29 -23.20 0.71
CA THR A 130 -8.87 -22.98 2.05
C THR A 130 -8.79 -21.54 2.54
N ARG A 131 -8.19 -20.64 1.74
CA ARG A 131 -8.08 -19.21 2.10
C ARG A 131 -8.13 -18.29 0.89
N TYR A 132 -8.44 -17.02 1.11
CA TYR A 132 -8.21 -15.97 0.12
C TYR A 132 -6.71 -15.73 -0.12
N GLY A 133 -6.39 -15.28 -1.32
CA GLY A 133 -5.08 -14.75 -1.67
C GLY A 133 -5.17 -13.65 -2.71
N ILE A 134 -4.06 -12.95 -2.95
CA ILE A 134 -3.98 -11.87 -3.93
C ILE A 134 -3.84 -12.44 -5.35
N GLN A 135 -4.69 -12.01 -6.27
CA GLN A 135 -4.63 -12.33 -7.70
C GLN A 135 -3.87 -11.24 -8.47
N GLY A 136 -4.29 -9.98 -8.29
CA GLY A 136 -3.96 -8.87 -9.19
C GLY A 136 -4.72 -8.97 -10.52
N ILE A 137 -4.68 -7.90 -11.32
CA ILE A 137 -5.31 -7.83 -12.64
C ILE A 137 -4.20 -7.62 -13.67
N ASP A 138 -4.19 -8.43 -14.73
CA ASP A 138 -3.27 -8.36 -15.87
C ASP A 138 -3.97 -8.07 -17.21
N ASP A 139 -5.32 -8.10 -17.23
CA ASP A 139 -6.10 -7.59 -18.36
C ASP A 139 -5.91 -6.07 -18.49
N ARG A 140 -5.36 -5.65 -19.63
CA ARG A 140 -4.97 -4.25 -19.83
C ARG A 140 -6.16 -3.30 -19.90
N ALA A 141 -7.27 -3.69 -20.53
CA ALA A 141 -8.46 -2.85 -20.62
C ALA A 141 -9.08 -2.68 -19.24
N LYS A 142 -9.14 -3.76 -18.46
CA LYS A 142 -9.60 -3.70 -17.08
C LYS A 142 -8.68 -2.83 -16.21
N ILE A 143 -7.36 -2.96 -16.31
CA ILE A 143 -6.43 -2.10 -15.56
C ILE A 143 -6.71 -0.61 -15.82
N GLN A 144 -6.91 -0.22 -17.08
CA GLN A 144 -7.20 1.17 -17.42
C GLN A 144 -8.53 1.64 -16.82
N ASP A 145 -9.60 0.86 -16.98
CA ASP A 145 -10.91 1.18 -16.40
C ASP A 145 -10.85 1.35 -14.88
N GLU A 146 -10.23 0.41 -14.16
CA GLU A 146 -10.08 0.47 -12.71
C GLU A 146 -9.26 1.68 -12.24
N ILE A 147 -8.19 2.04 -12.97
CA ILE A 147 -7.34 3.18 -12.64
C ILE A 147 -8.04 4.51 -12.96
N SER A 148 -8.73 4.62 -14.08
CA SER A 148 -9.50 5.83 -14.41
C SER A 148 -10.63 6.07 -13.41
N ARG A 149 -11.36 5.03 -13.00
CA ARG A 149 -12.37 5.15 -11.93
C ARG A 149 -11.75 5.58 -10.60
N PHE A 150 -10.60 5.02 -10.26
CA PHE A 150 -9.86 5.43 -9.06
C PHE A 150 -9.35 6.87 -9.14
N ALA A 151 -8.80 7.30 -10.28
CA ALA A 151 -8.27 8.65 -10.49
C ALA A 151 -9.36 9.71 -10.30
N ASN A 152 -10.52 9.52 -10.96
CA ASN A 152 -11.70 10.38 -10.81
C ASN A 152 -12.28 10.41 -9.40
N PHE A 153 -12.02 9.38 -8.60
CA PHE A 153 -12.49 9.34 -7.21
C PHE A 153 -11.55 10.10 -6.25
N VAL A 154 -10.23 10.07 -6.49
CA VAL A 154 -9.23 10.65 -5.56
C VAL A 154 -8.79 12.06 -5.91
N ALA A 155 -9.13 12.55 -7.10
CA ALA A 155 -8.75 13.86 -7.59
C ALA A 155 -9.86 14.48 -8.46
N ASP A 156 -10.08 15.78 -8.27
CA ASP A 156 -10.96 16.61 -9.11
C ASP A 156 -10.15 17.45 -10.13
N ASP A 157 -8.82 17.48 -10.00
CA ASP A 157 -7.92 18.26 -10.85
C ASP A 157 -7.41 17.40 -12.01
N GLU A 158 -7.66 17.84 -13.25
CA GLU A 158 -7.28 17.14 -14.48
C GLU A 158 -5.79 16.81 -14.53
N GLN A 159 -4.91 17.69 -14.05
CA GLN A 159 -3.45 17.42 -14.08
C GLN A 159 -3.06 16.28 -13.15
N ILE A 160 -3.79 16.11 -12.06
CA ILE A 160 -3.55 15.04 -11.10
C ILE A 160 -4.14 13.72 -11.62
N ILE A 161 -5.32 13.78 -12.23
CA ILE A 161 -5.92 12.65 -12.93
C ILE A 161 -4.95 12.15 -14.00
N ASP A 162 -4.43 13.04 -14.85
CA ASP A 162 -3.45 12.72 -15.89
C ASP A 162 -2.19 12.05 -15.32
N GLU A 163 -1.64 12.53 -14.19
CA GLU A 163 -0.45 11.91 -13.59
C GLU A 163 -0.77 10.50 -13.03
N ILE A 164 -1.98 10.26 -12.53
CA ILE A 164 -2.42 8.94 -12.08
C ILE A 164 -2.61 7.99 -13.28
N GLU A 165 -3.22 8.48 -14.35
CA GLU A 165 -3.44 7.70 -15.58
C GLU A 165 -2.14 7.40 -16.32
N ASP A 166 -1.19 8.33 -16.35
CA ASP A 166 0.17 8.09 -16.86
C ASP A 166 0.83 6.92 -16.14
N PHE A 167 0.71 6.86 -14.80
CA PHE A 167 1.18 5.71 -14.04
C PHE A 167 0.41 4.44 -14.42
N GLY A 168 -0.91 4.53 -14.57
CA GLY A 168 -1.73 3.41 -15.05
C GLY A 168 -1.32 2.90 -16.43
N SER A 169 -0.84 3.78 -17.31
CA SER A 169 -0.37 3.42 -18.64
C SER A 169 0.88 2.54 -18.63
N ILE A 170 1.68 2.55 -17.57
CA ILE A 170 2.89 1.72 -17.48
C ILE A 170 2.69 0.44 -16.67
N VAL A 171 1.51 0.28 -16.04
CA VAL A 171 1.17 -0.88 -15.21
C VAL A 171 0.78 -2.06 -16.10
N TYR A 172 1.55 -3.15 -16.05
CA TYR A 172 1.20 -4.42 -16.69
C TYR A 172 0.46 -5.37 -15.73
N LYS A 173 0.52 -5.11 -14.42
CA LYS A 173 -0.25 -5.86 -13.43
C LYS A 173 -0.67 -4.97 -12.26
N LEU A 174 -1.95 -4.63 -12.19
CA LEU A 174 -2.53 -3.91 -11.06
C LEU A 174 -2.57 -4.83 -9.84
N LYS A 175 -1.97 -4.38 -8.74
CA LYS A 175 -1.91 -5.15 -7.50
C LYS A 175 -3.02 -4.78 -6.55
N GLY A 176 -3.34 -3.50 -6.43
CA GLY A 176 -4.41 -3.00 -5.56
C GLY A 176 -4.12 -1.59 -5.05
N ILE A 177 -4.80 -1.18 -3.98
CA ILE A 177 -4.58 0.11 -3.32
C ILE A 177 -4.34 -0.05 -1.82
N SER A 178 -3.86 1.02 -1.19
CA SER A 178 -3.97 1.17 0.26
C SER A 178 -4.51 2.53 0.63
N VAL A 179 -5.39 2.59 1.62
CA VAL A 179 -5.92 3.80 2.24
C VAL A 179 -5.27 3.97 3.61
N HIS A 180 -4.76 5.16 3.92
CA HIS A 180 -4.30 5.50 5.26
C HIS A 180 -4.93 6.81 5.73
N PHE A 181 -5.27 6.85 7.01
CA PHE A 181 -5.90 8.01 7.64
C PHE A 181 -4.87 8.79 8.47
N ARG A 182 -4.86 10.11 8.34
CA ARG A 182 -4.10 11.01 9.21
C ARG A 182 -4.89 12.30 9.44
N GLU A 183 -5.28 12.56 10.68
CA GLU A 183 -5.80 13.88 11.11
C GLU A 183 -6.91 14.42 10.16
N ASN A 184 -7.93 13.59 9.88
CA ASN A 184 -9.05 13.84 8.96
C ASN A 184 -8.70 13.91 7.46
N LEU A 185 -7.50 13.47 7.09
CA LEU A 185 -7.05 13.48 5.72
C LEU A 185 -6.73 12.06 5.24
N ASN A 186 -7.27 11.76 4.07
CA ASN A 186 -7.08 10.48 3.41
C ASN A 186 -5.85 10.55 2.52
N GLY A 187 -5.05 9.50 2.53
CA GLY A 187 -4.08 9.29 1.48
C GLY A 187 -4.12 7.88 0.96
N TYR A 188 -3.65 7.75 -0.26
CA TYR A 188 -3.73 6.54 -1.04
C TYR A 188 -2.36 6.13 -1.52
N LYS A 189 -2.27 4.84 -1.83
CA LYS A 189 -1.24 4.33 -2.72
C LYS A 189 -1.87 3.41 -3.73
N LEU A 190 -1.54 3.60 -5.00
CA LEU A 190 -1.92 2.72 -6.10
C LEU A 190 -0.75 1.81 -6.44
N TYR A 191 -0.89 0.51 -6.24
CA TYR A 191 0.17 -0.48 -6.38
C TYR A 191 0.08 -1.21 -7.73
N GLY A 192 1.19 -1.25 -8.46
CA GLY A 192 1.27 -1.95 -9.74
C GLY A 192 2.67 -2.51 -10.00
N ARG A 193 2.73 -3.53 -10.85
CA ARG A 193 3.98 -3.92 -11.50
C ARG A 193 4.08 -3.20 -12.85
N CYS A 194 5.23 -2.62 -13.12
CA CYS A 194 5.44 -1.75 -14.27
C CYS A 194 6.59 -2.25 -15.13
N ASN A 195 6.57 -1.93 -16.42
CA ASN A 195 7.75 -2.09 -17.26
C ASN A 195 8.86 -1.16 -16.74
N VAL A 196 10.08 -1.69 -16.56
CA VAL A 196 11.19 -0.92 -15.97
C VAL A 196 11.60 0.26 -16.84
N LEU A 197 11.59 0.12 -18.17
CA LEU A 197 11.95 1.21 -19.08
C LEU A 197 10.91 2.33 -19.03
N GLU A 198 9.62 1.99 -19.03
CA GLU A 198 8.55 2.96 -18.95
C GLU A 198 8.51 3.65 -17.57
N LEU A 199 8.80 2.91 -16.50
CA LEU A 199 8.94 3.48 -15.16
C LEU A 199 10.10 4.48 -15.07
N LYS A 200 11.24 4.19 -15.71
CA LYS A 200 12.38 5.11 -15.79
C LYS A 200 11.98 6.42 -16.45
N ASN A 201 11.29 6.34 -17.59
CA ASN A 201 10.83 7.52 -18.32
C ASN A 201 9.81 8.32 -17.48
N LEU A 202 8.81 7.65 -16.90
CA LEU A 202 7.81 8.31 -16.04
C LEU A 202 8.47 9.06 -14.87
N LEU A 203 9.44 8.45 -14.20
CA LEU A 203 10.12 9.09 -13.06
C LEU A 203 11.09 10.19 -13.48
N ALA A 204 11.72 10.08 -14.66
CA ALA A 204 12.51 11.18 -15.21
C ALA A 204 11.59 12.38 -15.52
N ASP A 205 10.45 12.14 -16.15
CA ASP A 205 9.53 13.19 -16.61
C ASP A 205 8.75 13.83 -15.44
N ARG A 206 8.16 13.02 -14.56
CA ARG A 206 7.27 13.49 -13.48
C ARG A 206 8.01 13.82 -12.18
N MET A 207 9.22 13.29 -11.98
CA MET A 207 9.95 13.42 -10.71
C MET A 207 11.40 13.92 -10.87
N ASN A 208 11.92 14.06 -12.10
CA ASN A 208 13.33 14.36 -12.34
C ASN A 208 14.29 13.38 -11.63
N VAL A 209 13.92 12.09 -11.61
CA VAL A 209 14.70 11.01 -10.99
C VAL A 209 15.21 10.05 -12.06
N ASN A 210 16.51 9.79 -12.06
CA ASN A 210 17.14 8.77 -12.92
C ASN A 210 17.39 7.46 -12.13
N LEU A 211 16.87 6.34 -12.62
CA LEU A 211 17.05 5.01 -12.02
C LEU A 211 18.17 4.15 -12.65
N ASP A 212 18.92 4.64 -13.64
CA ASP A 212 19.92 3.84 -14.38
C ASP A 212 21.06 3.27 -13.52
N ASN A 213 21.27 3.82 -12.32
CA ASN A 213 22.30 3.39 -11.38
C ASN A 213 21.74 2.93 -10.02
N TYR A 214 20.48 2.48 -9.96
CA TYR A 214 19.88 2.07 -8.69
C TYR A 214 20.53 0.79 -8.14
N LYS A 215 21.20 0.91 -6.99
CA LYS A 215 22.05 -0.13 -6.39
C LYS A 215 21.29 -1.32 -5.76
N TYR A 216 19.98 -1.41 -5.92
CA TYR A 216 19.12 -2.34 -5.18
C TYR A 216 18.49 -3.42 -6.07
N GLY A 217 18.98 -3.57 -7.31
CA GLY A 217 18.45 -4.54 -8.27
C GLY A 217 17.13 -4.10 -8.90
N ASP A 218 16.35 -5.08 -9.32
CA ASP A 218 15.11 -4.84 -10.07
C ASP A 218 13.95 -4.39 -9.18
N VAL A 219 13.21 -3.39 -9.66
CA VAL A 219 11.97 -2.96 -9.04
C VAL A 219 10.88 -3.99 -9.32
N VAL A 220 10.37 -4.65 -8.28
CA VAL A 220 9.36 -5.71 -8.41
C VAL A 220 7.92 -5.23 -8.22
N LEU A 221 7.76 -4.06 -7.60
CA LEU A 221 6.49 -3.43 -7.28
C LEU A 221 6.70 -1.93 -7.13
N VAL A 222 5.76 -1.15 -7.65
CA VAL A 222 5.72 0.30 -7.51
C VAL A 222 4.42 0.69 -6.83
N ALA A 223 4.45 1.71 -6.00
CA ALA A 223 3.25 2.41 -5.56
C ALA A 223 3.33 3.91 -5.82
N GLN A 224 2.40 4.45 -6.60
CA GLN A 224 2.20 5.90 -6.68
C GLN A 224 1.51 6.36 -5.39
N ARG A 225 2.01 7.41 -4.75
CA ARG A 225 1.48 7.96 -3.49
C ARG A 225 0.63 9.18 -3.77
N ILE A 226 -0.60 9.18 -3.29
CA ILE A 226 -1.55 10.27 -3.50
C ILE A 226 -1.98 10.79 -2.14
N GLN A 227 -1.84 12.09 -1.89
CA GLN A 227 -2.27 12.73 -0.63
C GLN A 227 -2.80 14.12 -0.96
N PHE A 228 -3.89 14.52 -0.29
CA PHE A 228 -4.50 15.84 -0.45
C PHE A 228 -4.82 16.19 -1.91
N GLY A 229 -5.34 15.21 -2.66
CA GLY A 229 -5.65 15.36 -4.09
C GLY A 229 -4.43 15.62 -4.96
N ARG A 230 -3.22 15.16 -4.57
CA ARG A 230 -1.98 15.32 -5.34
C ARG A 230 -1.13 14.07 -5.33
N VAL A 231 -0.39 13.82 -6.41
CA VAL A 231 0.69 12.84 -6.41
C VAL A 231 1.88 13.42 -5.62
N THR A 232 2.23 12.74 -4.52
CA THR A 232 3.28 13.16 -3.58
C THR A 232 4.57 12.36 -3.72
N GLY A 233 4.58 11.39 -4.63
CA GLY A 233 5.77 10.64 -5.00
C GLY A 233 5.49 9.16 -5.23
N TYR A 234 6.54 8.35 -5.20
CA TYR A 234 6.52 6.94 -5.58
C TYR A 234 7.28 6.08 -4.56
N ASN A 235 6.79 4.87 -4.34
CA ASN A 235 7.46 3.84 -3.58
C ASN A 235 7.96 2.76 -4.53
N LEU A 236 9.25 2.48 -4.53
CA LEU A 236 9.89 1.41 -5.28
C LEU A 236 10.24 0.27 -4.34
N TYR A 237 9.82 -0.96 -4.66
CA TYR A 237 10.07 -2.13 -3.83
C TYR A 237 11.00 -3.12 -4.55
N PHE A 238 11.96 -3.65 -3.79
CA PHE A 238 13.04 -4.54 -4.24
C PHE A 238 13.06 -5.80 -3.36
N LEU A 239 13.43 -6.96 -3.92
CA LEU A 239 13.52 -8.23 -3.18
C LEU A 239 14.96 -8.61 -2.76
N GLU A 240 15.96 -7.79 -3.11
CA GLU A 240 17.40 -8.04 -2.85
C GLU A 240 18.07 -6.88 -2.09
#